data_AF-A0A1F5YH99-F1
#
_entry.id   AF-A0A1F5YH99-F1
#
_cell.length_a   1.000
_cell.length_b   1.000
_cell.length_c   1.000
_cell.angle_alpha   90.00
_cell.angle_beta   90.00
_cell.angle_gamma   90.00
#
_symmetry.space_group_name_H-M   'P 1'
#
loop_
_entity.id
_entity.type
_entity.pdbx_description
1 polymer ?
#
loop_
_entity_poly.entity_id
_entity_poly.type
_entity_poly.pdbx_seq_one_letter_code
_entity_poly.pdbx_strand_id
1 'polypeptide(L)'
;MKNKIIDKIVSTKSITVSDISYTYFHELQNVNQLLGKVAGIAGLKTGYTENAGEVLISKLKKNDQTILIVVLKSADRFAETVALIDWVFNNFQWLPLSQITPSEL
;
A
#
# COMPACT_ATOMS: atom_id res chain seq x y z
N MET A 1 -6.87 -7.60 -2.94
CA MET A 1 -8.25 -7.09 -2.88
C MET A 1 -9.16 -8.05 -3.63
N LYS A 2 -10.49 -7.91 -3.54
CA LYS A 2 -11.42 -8.76 -4.29
C LYS A 2 -11.29 -8.55 -5.81
N ASN A 3 -11.07 -7.31 -6.25
CA ASN A 3 -10.95 -6.96 -7.66
C ASN A 3 -9.50 -7.10 -8.17
N LYS A 4 -9.29 -8.07 -9.06
CA LYS A 4 -7.97 -8.39 -9.65
C LYS A 4 -7.46 -7.29 -10.60
N ILE A 5 -8.35 -6.56 -11.26
CA ILE A 5 -7.99 -5.46 -12.17
C ILE A 5 -7.37 -4.32 -11.36
N ILE A 6 -8.04 -3.92 -10.27
CA ILE A 6 -7.52 -2.86 -9.39
C ILE A 6 -6.19 -3.30 -8.77
N ASP A 7 -6.10 -4.54 -8.28
CA ASP A 7 -4.85 -5.09 -7.72
C ASP A 7 -3.68 -5.00 -8.72
N LYS A 8 -3.92 -5.29 -10.01
CA LYS A 8 -2.92 -5.17 -11.08
C LYS A 8 -2.52 -3.72 -11.33
N ILE A 9 -3.51 -2.82 -11.47
CA ILE A 9 -3.26 -1.40 -11.75
C ILE A 9 -2.38 -0.79 -10.66
N VAL A 10 -2.74 -0.97 -9.38
CA VAL A 10 -2.04 -0.30 -8.28
C VAL A 10 -0.66 -0.87 -7.95
N SER A 11 -0.37 -2.09 -8.41
CA SER A 11 0.95 -2.74 -8.24
C SER A 11 1.89 -2.50 -9.42
N THR A 12 1.40 -1.86 -10.49
CA THR A 12 2.22 -1.50 -11.64
C THR A 12 3.21 -0.41 -11.26
N LYS A 13 4.52 -0.69 -11.36
CA LYS A 13 5.59 0.27 -11.04
C LYS A 13 5.76 1.33 -12.12
N SER A 14 5.68 0.91 -13.38
CA SER A 14 5.70 1.78 -14.54
C SER A 14 4.89 1.17 -15.67
N ILE A 15 4.41 2.03 -16.57
CA ILE A 15 3.69 1.63 -17.78
C ILE A 15 3.98 2.68 -18.86
N THR A 16 4.10 2.24 -20.10
CA THR A 16 4.10 3.15 -21.26
C THR A 16 2.70 3.20 -21.83
N VAL A 17 2.13 4.39 -21.94
CA VAL A 17 0.81 4.62 -22.53
C VAL A 17 0.96 5.41 -23.82
N SER A 18 0.10 5.14 -24.79
CA SER A 18 0.04 5.91 -26.02
C SER A 18 -1.13 6.88 -26.03
N ASP A 19 -1.08 7.90 -26.89
CA ASP A 19 -2.27 8.62 -27.32
C ASP A 19 -3.18 7.72 -28.18
N ILE A 20 -4.38 8.22 -28.52
CA ILE A 20 -5.38 7.45 -29.28
C ILE A 20 -4.92 7.10 -30.71
N SER A 21 -3.97 7.86 -31.27
CA SER A 21 -3.44 7.63 -32.62
C SER A 21 -2.17 6.77 -32.63
N TYR A 22 -1.66 6.36 -31.46
CA TYR A 22 -0.38 5.64 -31.33
C TYR A 22 0.83 6.37 -31.92
N THR A 23 0.79 7.70 -31.93
CA THR A 23 1.88 8.56 -32.42
C THR A 23 2.83 8.95 -31.29
N TYR A 24 2.30 9.19 -30.10
CA TYR A 24 3.07 9.62 -28.92
C TYR A 24 2.97 8.59 -27.82
N PHE A 25 4.11 8.30 -27.19
CA PHE A 25 4.23 7.37 -26.08
C PHE A 25 4.78 8.07 -24.85
N HIS A 26 4.14 7.84 -23.71
CA HIS A 26 4.47 8.45 -22.43
C HIS A 26 4.78 7.36 -21.42
N GLU A 27 5.98 7.40 -20.84
CA GLU A 27 6.31 6.59 -19.68
C GLU A 27 5.69 7.20 -18.43
N LEU A 28 4.88 6.41 -17.74
CA LEU A 28 4.29 6.76 -16.46
C LEU A 28 4.95 5.94 -15.37
N GLN A 29 5.37 6.62 -14.30
CA GLN A 29 5.88 5.98 -13.10
C GLN A 29 4.89 6.11 -11.97
N ASN A 30 4.81 5.07 -11.15
CA ASN A 30 3.97 5.09 -9.96
C ASN A 30 4.57 6.04 -8.92
N VAL A 31 3.79 7.05 -8.52
CA VAL A 31 4.20 8.05 -7.53
C VAL A 31 4.24 7.52 -6.09
N ASN A 32 3.74 6.30 -5.83
CA ASN A 32 3.88 5.67 -4.52
C ASN A 32 5.32 5.21 -4.32
N GLN A 33 6.09 5.98 -3.53
CA GLN A 33 7.51 5.76 -3.30
C GLN A 33 7.83 4.45 -2.57
N LEU A 34 6.86 3.86 -1.84
CA LEU A 34 7.06 2.60 -1.11
C LEU A 34 6.96 1.38 -2.02
N LEU A 35 6.31 1.50 -3.19
CA LEU A 35 6.10 0.39 -4.10
C LEU A 35 7.43 -0.13 -4.64
N GLY A 36 7.76 -1.37 -4.29
CA GLY A 36 9.03 -1.99 -4.67
C GLY A 36 10.24 -1.59 -3.82
N LYS A 37 10.08 -0.69 -2.85
CA LYS A 37 11.11 -0.37 -1.84
C LYS A 37 10.83 -1.07 -0.50
N VAL A 38 9.56 -1.14 -0.10
CA VAL A 38 9.13 -1.86 1.10
C VAL A 38 8.58 -3.22 0.68
N ALA A 39 9.17 -4.29 1.24
CA ALA A 39 8.77 -5.66 0.95
C ALA A 39 7.30 -5.88 1.31
N GLY A 40 6.54 -6.48 0.39
CA GLY A 40 5.12 -6.77 0.59
C GLY A 40 4.16 -5.64 0.22
N ILE A 41 4.64 -4.41 -0.05
CA ILE A 41 3.77 -3.32 -0.51
C ILE A 41 3.27 -3.63 -1.92
N ALA A 42 1.96 -3.51 -2.11
CA ALA A 42 1.26 -3.89 -3.34
C ALA A 42 0.25 -2.81 -3.79
N GLY A 43 0.56 -1.53 -3.57
CA GLY A 43 -0.29 -0.36 -3.85
C GLY A 43 -0.53 0.50 -2.61
N LEU A 44 -1.45 1.47 -2.59
CA LEU A 44 -2.54 1.74 -3.54
C LEU A 44 -2.50 3.14 -4.15
N LYS A 45 -2.62 4.21 -3.34
CA LYS A 45 -2.76 5.55 -3.90
C LYS A 45 -2.35 6.66 -2.93
N THR A 46 -1.61 7.62 -3.46
CA THR A 46 -1.28 8.90 -2.83
C THR A 46 -2.33 9.96 -3.17
N GLY A 47 -2.56 10.94 -2.29
CA GLY A 47 -3.43 12.09 -2.58
C GLY A 47 -3.00 13.34 -1.81
N TYR A 48 -3.12 14.52 -2.40
CA TYR A 48 -2.76 15.77 -1.73
C TYR A 48 -3.70 16.89 -2.17
N THR A 49 -4.16 17.66 -1.20
CA THR A 49 -4.70 19.01 -1.39
C THR A 49 -4.24 19.84 -0.20
N GLU A 50 -4.26 21.17 -0.34
CA GLU A 50 -3.86 22.08 0.73
C GLU A 50 -4.61 21.81 2.05
N ASN A 51 -5.94 21.59 1.97
CA ASN A 51 -6.76 21.33 3.15
C ASN A 51 -6.67 19.90 3.68
N ALA A 52 -6.36 18.91 2.82
CA ALA A 52 -6.28 17.50 3.21
C ALA A 52 -4.90 17.09 3.70
N GLY A 53 -3.85 17.89 3.42
CA GLY A 53 -2.46 17.51 3.64
C GLY A 53 -2.08 16.27 2.83
N GLU A 54 -1.07 15.54 3.31
CA GLU A 54 -0.62 14.32 2.69
C GLU A 54 -1.52 13.11 3.05
N VAL A 55 -2.06 12.42 2.05
CA VAL A 55 -2.85 11.18 2.18
C VAL A 55 -2.16 10.00 1.49
N LEU A 56 -2.15 8.83 2.14
CA LEU A 56 -1.70 7.57 1.54
C LEU A 56 -2.56 6.40 2.00
N ILE A 57 -3.02 5.61 1.03
CA ILE A 57 -3.58 4.28 1.27
C ILE A 57 -2.57 3.25 0.79
N SER A 58 -2.16 2.37 1.69
CA SER A 58 -1.17 1.33 1.44
C SER A 58 -1.75 -0.05 1.72
N LYS A 59 -1.59 -0.96 0.76
CA LYS A 59 -1.91 -2.39 0.94
C LYS A 59 -0.61 -3.15 1.05
N LEU A 60 -0.44 -3.88 2.14
CA LEU A 60 0.73 -4.68 2.43
C LEU A 60 0.33 -6.15 2.57
N LYS A 61 1.14 -7.06 2.02
CA LYS A 61 1.06 -8.50 2.31
C LYS A 61 2.37 -8.98 2.94
N LYS A 62 2.31 -9.54 4.15
CA LYS A 62 3.45 -10.11 4.89
C LYS A 62 2.96 -11.23 5.82
N ASN A 63 3.70 -12.33 5.93
CA ASN A 63 3.36 -13.51 6.75
C ASN A 63 1.93 -14.04 6.52
N ASP A 64 1.53 -14.17 5.25
CA ASP A 64 0.16 -14.52 4.82
C ASP A 64 -0.97 -13.59 5.24
N GLN A 65 -0.65 -12.50 5.92
CA GLN A 65 -1.59 -11.48 6.32
C GLN A 65 -1.59 -10.32 5.34
N THR A 66 -2.78 -9.78 5.09
CA THR A 66 -2.97 -8.59 4.26
C THR A 66 -3.49 -7.46 5.15
N ILE A 67 -2.78 -6.34 5.14
CA ILE A 67 -3.08 -5.17 5.96
C ILE A 67 -3.32 -3.97 5.05
N LEU A 68 -4.26 -3.13 5.45
CA LEU A 68 -4.50 -1.84 4.86
C LEU A 68 -4.11 -0.75 5.87
N ILE A 69 -3.25 0.18 5.46
CA ILE A 69 -2.85 1.34 6.25
C ILE A 69 -3.37 2.57 5.53
N VAL A 70 -4.05 3.46 6.27
CA VAL A 70 -4.58 4.72 5.77
C VAL A 70 -4.01 5.85 6.61
N VAL A 71 -3.20 6.70 5.98
CA VAL A 71 -2.63 7.91 6.58
C VAL A 71 -3.33 9.12 5.98
N LEU A 72 -3.81 10.03 6.84
CA LEU A 72 -4.54 11.24 6.47
C LEU A 72 -3.88 12.46 7.11
N LYS A 73 -3.92 13.60 6.41
CA LYS A 73 -3.43 14.90 6.91
C LYS A 73 -2.01 14.82 7.51
N SER A 74 -1.15 14.05 6.84
CA SER A 74 0.24 13.88 7.24
C SER A 74 1.11 15.01 6.68
N ALA A 75 2.28 15.19 7.29
CA ALA A 75 3.38 15.97 6.74
C ALA A 75 4.44 15.08 6.03
N ASP A 76 4.47 13.78 6.36
CA ASP A 76 5.31 12.77 5.73
C ASP A 76 4.60 11.40 5.73
N ARG A 77 3.71 11.22 4.75
CA ARG A 77 2.87 10.02 4.68
C ARG A 77 3.67 8.73 4.50
N PHE A 78 4.87 8.82 3.93
CA PHE A 78 5.68 7.66 3.57
C PHE A 78 6.45 7.16 4.79
N ALA A 79 7.13 8.04 5.52
CA ALA A 79 7.82 7.67 6.75
C ALA A 79 6.85 7.16 7.81
N GLU A 80 5.70 7.83 8.00
CA GLU A 80 4.67 7.39 8.94
C GLU A 80 4.10 6.02 8.56
N THR A 81 3.88 5.76 7.26
CA THR A 81 3.43 4.44 6.81
C THR A 81 4.46 3.36 7.14
N VAL A 82 5.76 3.61 6.94
CA VAL A 82 6.82 2.64 7.29
C VAL A 82 6.83 2.39 8.80
N ALA A 83 6.75 3.43 9.62
CA ALA A 83 6.69 3.30 11.07
C ALA A 83 5.46 2.48 11.53
N LEU A 84 4.29 2.68 10.90
CA LEU A 84 3.08 1.90 11.18
C LEU A 84 3.23 0.43 10.77
N ILE A 85 3.89 0.14 9.64
CA ILE A 85 4.18 -1.23 9.23
C ILE A 85 5.05 -1.90 10.30
N ASP A 86 6.15 -1.27 10.70
CA ASP A 86 7.05 -1.83 11.70
C ASP A 86 6.35 -2.03 13.04
N TRP A 87 5.58 -1.03 13.49
CA TRP A 87 4.81 -1.13 14.73
C TRP A 87 3.84 -2.31 14.71
N VAL A 88 3.07 -2.49 13.63
CA VAL A 88 2.11 -3.60 13.55
C VAL A 88 2.81 -4.96 13.64
N PHE A 89 3.88 -5.20 12.87
CA PHE A 89 4.53 -6.51 12.88
C PHE A 89 5.42 -6.77 14.10
N ASN A 90 5.78 -5.72 14.86
CA ASN A 90 6.48 -5.86 16.12
C ASN A 90 5.53 -6.12 17.31
N ASN A 91 4.25 -5.72 17.20
CA ASN A 91 3.31 -5.76 18.33
C ASN A 91 2.13 -6.72 18.15
N PHE A 92 1.89 -7.21 16.92
CA PHE A 92 0.78 -8.11 16.63
C PHE A 92 1.25 -9.41 16.00
N GLN A 93 0.62 -10.50 16.41
CA GLN A 93 0.72 -11.80 15.79
C GLN A 93 -0.68 -12.28 15.42
N TRP A 94 -0.81 -12.87 14.23
CA TRP A 94 -2.05 -13.50 13.79
C TRP A 94 -1.94 -14.99 14.04
N LEU A 95 -2.54 -15.44 15.13
CA LEU A 95 -2.57 -16.86 15.51
C LEU A 95 -3.87 -17.50 15.00
N PRO A 96 -3.82 -18.70 14.39
CA PRO A 96 -5.00 -19.52 14.18
C PRO A 96 -5.71 -19.80 15.50
N LEU A 97 -7.04 -19.87 15.49
CA LEU A 97 -7.83 -20.19 16.70
C LEU A 97 -7.41 -21.52 17.34
N SER A 98 -6.94 -22.49 16.54
CA SER A 98 -6.42 -23.76 17.04
C SER A 98 -5.17 -23.64 17.91
N GLN A 99 -4.51 -22.48 17.90
CA GLN A 99 -3.31 -22.18 18.69
C GLN A 99 -3.61 -21.31 19.92
N ILE A 100 -4.86 -20.87 20.11
CA ILE A 100 -5.27 -20.07 21.28
C ILE A 100 -5.84 -21.01 22.33
N THR A 101 -5.29 -20.98 23.54
CA THR A 101 -5.85 -21.74 24.67
C THR A 101 -6.90 -20.91 25.41
N PRO A 102 -7.97 -21.51 25.99
CA PRO A 102 -9.03 -20.76 26.66
C PRO A 102 -8.58 -19.86 27.82
N SER A 103 -7.35 -20.03 28.34
CA SER A 103 -6.75 -19.18 29.38
C SER A 103 -6.23 -17.82 28.87
N GLU A 104 -6.24 -17.58 27.56
CA GLU A 104 -5.74 -16.36 26.91
C GLU A 104 -6.86 -15.42 26.41
N LEU A 105 -8.13 -15.70 26.76
CA LEU A 105 -9.31 -14.84 26.55
C LEU A 105 -9.73 -14.18 27.87
#